data_AF-Q5CCC5-F1
#
_entry.id   AF-Q5CCC5-F1
#
_cell.length_a   1.000
_cell.length_b   1.000
_cell.length_c   1.000
_cell.angle_alpha   90.00
_cell.angle_beta   90.00
_cell.angle_gamma   90.00
#
_symmetry.space_group_name_H-M   'P 1'
#
loop_
_entity.id
_entity.type
_entity.pdbx_description
1 polymer ?
#
loop_
_entity_poly.entity_id
_entity_poly.type
_entity_poly.pdbx_seq_one_letter_code
_entity_poly.pdbx_strand_id
1 'polypeptide(L)'
;MSNQHTMVSSNLLPVGSNISTWWNFGSMLLTCLALQTTTGFFLAIHYTANINLAFSSVTHIVRDVPYGWVMQNMHAIGASMFFICVYTHIARGIYYGLYLNKEVWLSGTALLIILMATAFFGYVLP
;
A
#
# COMPACT_ATOMS: atom_id res chain seq x y z
N MET A 1 -35.61 -6.69 -2.74
CA MET A 1 -35.41 -5.84 -3.93
C MET A 1 -35.51 -4.34 -3.63
N SER A 2 -36.48 -3.86 -2.82
CA SER A 2 -36.59 -2.42 -2.44
C SER A 2 -35.31 -1.83 -1.82
N ASN A 3 -34.65 -2.53 -0.88
CA ASN A 3 -33.44 -2.04 -0.20
C ASN A 3 -32.18 -1.98 -1.09
N GLN A 4 -32.09 -2.81 -2.14
CA GLN A 4 -30.98 -2.73 -3.09
C GLN A 4 -31.13 -1.50 -3.99
N HIS A 5 -32.35 -1.20 -4.43
CA HIS A 5 -32.63 -0.01 -5.25
C HIS A 5 -32.34 1.29 -4.50
N THR A 6 -32.70 1.37 -3.20
CA THR A 6 -32.38 2.53 -2.36
C THR A 6 -30.87 2.68 -2.11
N MET A 7 -30.13 1.60 -1.86
CA MET A 7 -28.68 1.67 -1.68
C MET A 7 -27.96 2.19 -2.94
N VAL A 8 -28.33 1.67 -4.12
CA VAL A 8 -27.73 2.11 -5.38
C VAL A 8 -28.09 3.58 -5.69
N SER A 9 -29.31 4.03 -5.39
CA SER A 9 -29.69 5.45 -5.53
C SER A 9 -28.91 6.41 -4.62
N SER A 10 -28.34 5.89 -3.53
CA SER A 10 -27.47 6.63 -2.60
C SER A 10 -25.96 6.45 -2.87
N ASN A 11 -25.59 5.86 -4.02
CA ASN A 11 -24.19 5.52 -4.37
C ASN A 11 -23.50 4.54 -3.40
N LEU A 12 -24.25 3.71 -2.68
CA LEU A 12 -23.70 2.71 -1.78
C LEU A 12 -23.71 1.33 -2.43
N LEU A 13 -22.62 0.58 -2.27
CA LEU A 13 -22.53 -0.81 -2.70
C LEU A 13 -23.15 -1.73 -1.64
N PRO A 14 -23.95 -2.74 -2.04
CA PRO A 14 -24.50 -3.70 -1.09
C PRO A 14 -23.37 -4.50 -0.44
N VAL A 15 -23.33 -4.51 0.88
CA VAL A 15 -22.33 -5.24 1.68
C VAL A 15 -23.03 -6.10 2.73
N GLY A 16 -22.43 -7.23 3.10
CA GLY A 16 -22.93 -8.05 4.20
C GLY A 16 -22.92 -7.26 5.51
N SER A 17 -24.00 -7.33 6.28
CA SER A 17 -24.14 -6.60 7.55
C SER A 17 -23.23 -7.13 8.67
N ASN A 18 -22.64 -8.31 8.50
CA ASN A 18 -21.83 -9.02 9.48
C ASN A 18 -20.33 -9.05 9.13
N ILE A 19 -19.83 -8.12 8.32
CA ILE A 19 -18.39 -7.99 8.07
C ILE A 19 -17.66 -7.50 9.33
N SER A 20 -16.56 -8.15 9.67
CA SER A 20 -15.75 -7.79 10.84
C SER A 20 -14.64 -6.81 10.48
N THR A 21 -13.90 -6.35 11.49
CA THR A 21 -12.78 -5.41 11.32
C THR A 21 -11.70 -5.90 10.35
N TRP A 22 -11.56 -7.22 10.15
CA TRP A 22 -10.63 -7.82 9.20
C TRP A 22 -10.87 -7.38 7.74
N TRP A 23 -12.08 -6.92 7.39
CA TRP A 23 -12.39 -6.43 6.06
C TRP A 23 -11.79 -5.05 5.77
N ASN A 24 -11.38 -4.29 6.80
CA ASN A 24 -10.75 -2.97 6.64
C ASN A 24 -9.37 -3.03 5.98
N PHE A 25 -8.67 -4.18 6.06
CA PHE A 25 -7.32 -4.27 5.48
C PHE A 25 -7.30 -4.10 3.95
N GLY A 26 -8.43 -4.31 3.26
CA GLY A 26 -8.53 -3.97 1.84
C GLY A 26 -8.39 -2.47 1.56
N SER A 27 -9.12 -1.62 2.29
CA SER A 27 -9.00 -0.16 2.16
C SER A 27 -7.69 0.36 2.74
N MET A 28 -7.17 -0.25 3.81
CA MET A 28 -5.86 0.12 4.35
C MET A 28 -4.73 -0.11 3.33
N LEU A 29 -4.77 -1.18 2.53
CA LEU A 29 -3.82 -1.38 1.43
C LEU A 29 -3.87 -0.25 0.39
N LEU A 30 -5.07 0.23 0.05
CA LEU A 30 -5.21 1.38 -0.84
C LEU A 30 -4.63 2.66 -0.22
N THR A 31 -4.85 2.88 1.08
CA THR A 31 -4.23 4.03 1.78
C THR A 31 -2.72 3.92 1.83
N CYS A 32 -2.17 2.72 2.04
CA CYS A 32 -0.72 2.49 1.98
C CYS A 32 -0.18 2.80 0.59
N LEU A 33 -0.87 2.38 -0.47
CA LEU A 33 -0.48 2.68 -1.86
C LEU A 33 -0.47 4.19 -2.14
N ALA A 34 -1.51 4.91 -1.71
CA ALA A 34 -1.56 6.36 -1.87
C ALA A 34 -0.42 7.07 -1.09
N LEU A 35 -0.16 6.64 0.14
CA LEU A 35 0.93 7.17 0.96
C LEU A 35 2.30 6.88 0.32
N GLN A 36 2.57 5.65 -0.10
CA GLN A 36 3.85 5.29 -0.73
C GLN A 36 4.06 6.03 -2.06
N THR A 37 3.02 6.17 -2.88
CA THR A 37 3.12 6.88 -4.16
C THR A 37 3.41 8.36 -3.95
N THR A 38 2.71 9.01 -3.03
CA THR A 38 2.88 10.44 -2.75
C THR A 38 4.25 10.73 -2.12
N THR A 39 4.61 10.02 -1.05
CA THR A 39 5.92 10.19 -0.40
C THR A 39 7.08 9.81 -1.34
N GLY A 40 6.93 8.72 -2.09
CA GLY A 40 7.94 8.28 -3.07
C GLY A 40 8.14 9.28 -4.21
N PHE A 41 7.06 9.90 -4.70
CA PHE A 41 7.15 10.96 -5.71
C PHE A 41 7.95 12.16 -5.21
N PHE A 42 7.67 12.65 -4.00
CA PHE A 42 8.42 13.78 -3.44
C PHE A 42 9.89 13.43 -3.14
N LEU A 43 10.17 12.21 -2.67
CA LEU A 43 11.55 11.74 -2.50
C LEU A 43 12.29 11.67 -3.83
N ALA A 44 11.63 11.22 -4.90
CA ALA A 44 12.22 11.08 -6.22
C ALA A 44 12.65 12.42 -6.84
N ILE A 45 11.99 13.54 -6.52
CA ILE A 45 12.37 14.88 -7.00
C ILE A 45 13.76 15.29 -6.49
N HIS A 46 14.16 14.80 -5.31
CA HIS A 46 15.43 15.16 -4.66
C HIS A 46 16.49 14.06 -4.75
N TYR A 47 16.12 12.85 -5.14
CA TYR A 47 17.02 11.70 -5.23
C TYR A 47 17.84 11.72 -6.52
N THR A 48 19.10 11.28 -6.46
CA THR A 48 19.98 11.16 -7.64
C THR A 48 20.38 9.71 -7.87
N ALA A 49 19.95 9.13 -8.99
CA ALA A 49 20.24 7.75 -9.39
C ALA A 49 21.64 7.58 -10.00
N ASN A 50 22.68 7.94 -9.26
CA ASN A 50 24.08 7.72 -9.62
C ASN A 50 24.78 7.03 -8.45
N ILE A 51 25.53 5.94 -8.72
CA ILE A 51 26.18 5.14 -7.68
C ILE A 51 27.09 5.94 -6.72
N ASN A 52 27.70 7.03 -7.19
CA ASN A 52 28.57 7.87 -6.37
C ASN A 52 27.79 8.91 -5.54
N LEU A 53 26.53 9.18 -5.90
CA LEU A 53 25.71 10.24 -5.31
C LEU A 53 24.47 9.72 -4.57
N ALA A 54 24.06 8.47 -4.78
CA ALA A 54 22.81 7.89 -4.25
C ALA A 54 22.68 8.13 -2.73
N PHE A 55 23.65 7.65 -1.95
CA PHE A 55 23.69 7.85 -0.51
C PHE A 55 23.71 9.33 -0.11
N SER A 56 24.57 10.14 -0.74
CA SER A 56 24.65 11.58 -0.44
C SER A 56 23.33 12.31 -0.74
N SER A 57 22.60 11.91 -1.78
CA SER A 57 21.31 12.49 -2.12
C SER A 57 20.23 12.16 -1.08
N VAL A 58 20.25 10.95 -0.51
CA VAL A 58 19.39 10.59 0.63
C VAL A 58 19.77 11.39 1.88
N THR A 59 21.07 11.61 2.15
CA THR A 59 21.48 12.45 3.29
C THR A 59 21.02 13.90 3.11
N HIS A 60 21.11 14.45 1.90
CA HIS A 60 20.61 15.78 1.56
C HIS A 60 19.08 15.87 1.76
N ILE A 61 18.31 14.87 1.33
CA ILE A 61 16.87 14.80 1.60
C ILE A 61 16.58 14.89 3.09
N VAL A 62 17.28 14.10 3.91
CA VAL A 62 16.99 14.01 5.35
C VAL A 62 17.42 15.28 6.10
N ARG A 63 18.47 15.97 5.65
CA ARG A 63 19.09 17.08 6.39
C ARG A 63 18.72 18.46 5.87
N ASP A 64 18.62 18.62 4.57
CA ASP A 64 18.60 19.93 3.92
C ASP A 64 17.26 20.25 3.26
N VAL A 65 16.43 19.24 2.95
CA VAL A 65 15.08 19.44 2.42
C VAL A 65 14.09 19.68 3.57
N PRO A 66 13.26 20.75 3.53
CA PRO A 66 12.22 20.97 4.54
C PRO A 66 11.29 19.77 4.69
N TYR A 67 11.11 19.28 5.91
CA TYR A 67 10.35 18.06 6.23
C TYR A 67 10.84 16.78 5.52
N GLY A 68 12.02 16.79 4.89
CA GLY A 68 12.54 15.64 4.15
C GLY A 68 12.82 14.43 5.04
N TRP A 69 13.28 14.65 6.29
CA TRP A 69 13.36 13.59 7.31
C TRP A 69 12.00 12.92 7.56
N VAL A 70 10.93 13.71 7.70
CA VAL A 70 9.58 13.17 7.92
C VAL A 70 9.14 12.35 6.71
N MET A 71 9.30 12.87 5.49
CA MET A 71 8.91 12.17 4.27
C MET A 71 9.67 10.85 4.10
N GLN A 72 10.99 10.84 4.31
CA GLN A 72 11.81 9.65 4.21
C GLN A 72 11.36 8.58 5.23
N ASN A 73 11.12 8.98 6.49
CA ASN A 73 10.69 8.06 7.53
C ASN A 73 9.28 7.54 7.27
N MET A 74 8.35 8.38 6.81
CA MET A 74 7.01 7.95 6.42
C MET A 74 7.07 6.92 5.28
N HIS A 75 7.92 7.13 4.27
CA HIS A 75 8.06 6.18 3.16
C HIS A 75 8.67 4.85 3.59
N ALA A 76 9.69 4.88 4.45
CA ALA A 76 10.35 3.69 4.96
C ALA A 76 9.44 2.87 5.90
N ILE A 77 8.82 3.52 6.89
CA ILE A 77 7.90 2.86 7.83
C ILE A 77 6.60 2.45 7.12
N GLY A 78 6.14 3.27 6.17
CA GLY A 78 4.97 3.00 5.33
C GLY A 78 5.11 1.71 4.52
N ALA A 79 6.32 1.40 4.04
CA ALA A 79 6.59 0.12 3.38
C ALA A 79 6.37 -1.07 4.33
N SER A 80 6.84 -1.01 5.58
CA SER A 80 6.59 -2.06 6.58
C SER A 80 5.10 -2.20 6.91
N MET A 81 4.39 -1.08 7.05
CA MET A 81 2.94 -1.10 7.29
C MET A 81 2.17 -1.72 6.12
N PHE A 82 2.62 -1.50 4.88
CA PHE A 82 2.05 -2.13 3.70
C PHE A 82 2.12 -3.67 3.83
N PHE A 83 3.27 -4.22 4.23
CA PHE A 83 3.43 -5.66 4.43
C PHE A 83 2.58 -6.20 5.59
N ILE A 84 2.49 -5.46 6.70
CA ILE A 84 1.58 -5.86 7.79
C ILE A 84 0.14 -5.95 7.27
N CYS A 85 -0.33 -4.93 6.54
CA CYS A 85 -1.66 -4.93 5.93
C CYS A 85 -1.88 -6.07 4.93
N VAL A 86 -0.88 -6.39 4.10
CA VAL A 86 -1.06 -7.43 3.07
C VAL A 86 -1.12 -8.81 3.71
N TYR A 87 -0.29 -9.08 4.71
CA TYR A 87 -0.30 -10.36 5.40
C TYR A 87 -1.59 -10.58 6.20
N THR A 88 -2.11 -9.56 6.88
CA THR A 88 -3.42 -9.66 7.54
C THR A 88 -4.56 -9.80 6.54
N HIS A 89 -4.49 -9.11 5.39
CA HIS A 89 -5.48 -9.26 4.31
C HIS A 89 -5.51 -10.68 3.74
N ILE A 90 -4.33 -11.28 3.52
CA ILE A 90 -4.17 -12.67 3.05
C ILE A 90 -4.66 -13.65 4.12
N ALA A 91 -4.27 -13.47 5.38
CA ALA A 91 -4.71 -14.33 6.49
C ALA A 91 -6.24 -14.35 6.62
N ARG A 92 -6.88 -13.18 6.52
CA ARG A 92 -8.35 -13.07 6.43
C ARG A 92 -8.88 -13.88 5.25
N GLY A 93 -8.26 -13.76 4.08
CA GLY A 93 -8.68 -14.47 2.87
C GLY A 93 -8.62 -15.99 3.00
N ILE A 94 -7.59 -16.51 3.67
CA ILE A 94 -7.48 -17.95 3.98
C ILE A 94 -8.54 -18.37 5.00
N TYR A 95 -8.66 -17.63 6.11
CA TYR A 95 -9.57 -17.97 7.21
C TYR A 95 -11.04 -18.04 6.77
N TYR A 96 -11.49 -17.11 5.91
CA TYR A 96 -12.87 -17.08 5.41
C TYR A 96 -13.08 -17.79 4.07
N GLY A 97 -12.08 -18.53 3.56
CA GLY A 97 -12.21 -19.28 2.31
C GLY A 97 -12.35 -18.41 1.05
N LEU A 98 -11.89 -17.15 1.09
CA LEU A 98 -12.04 -16.21 -0.03
C LEU A 98 -11.20 -16.59 -1.26
N TYR A 99 -10.20 -17.46 -1.09
CA TYR A 99 -9.43 -18.06 -2.19
C TYR A 99 -10.27 -18.91 -3.15
N LEU A 100 -11.50 -19.29 -2.77
CA LEU A 100 -12.45 -19.95 -3.67
C LEU A 100 -12.87 -19.06 -4.84
N ASN A 101 -12.86 -17.74 -4.68
CA ASN A 101 -12.97 -16.81 -5.79
C ASN A 101 -11.61 -16.66 -6.49
N LYS A 102 -11.35 -17.58 -7.43
CA LYS A 102 -10.03 -17.76 -8.05
C LYS A 102 -9.53 -16.53 -8.78
N GLU A 103 -10.37 -15.81 -9.52
CA GLU A 103 -9.97 -14.63 -10.28
C GLU A 103 -9.47 -13.50 -9.35
N VAL A 104 -10.19 -13.24 -8.26
CA VAL A 104 -9.80 -12.25 -7.25
C VAL A 104 -8.56 -12.70 -6.47
N TRP A 105 -8.46 -13.99 -6.16
CA TRP A 105 -7.30 -14.53 -5.45
C TRP A 105 -6.02 -14.48 -6.30
N LEU A 106 -6.09 -14.83 -7.59
CA LEU A 106 -4.96 -14.79 -8.50
C LEU A 106 -4.49 -13.36 -8.76
N SER A 107 -5.41 -12.42 -8.96
CA SER A 107 -5.06 -10.99 -9.06
C SER A 107 -4.41 -10.47 -7.77
N GLY A 108 -4.93 -10.84 -6.60
CA GLY A 108 -4.30 -10.52 -5.31
C GLY A 108 -2.88 -11.10 -5.16
N THR A 109 -2.67 -12.31 -5.65
CA THR A 109 -1.34 -12.95 -5.65
C THR A 109 -0.37 -12.22 -6.59
N ALA A 110 -0.81 -11.79 -7.76
CA ALA A 110 0.00 -10.96 -8.66
C ALA A 110 0.36 -9.61 -8.03
N LEU A 111 -0.60 -8.96 -7.36
CA LEU A 111 -0.35 -7.71 -6.62
C LEU A 111 0.69 -7.89 -5.51
N LEU A 112 0.67 -9.01 -4.79
CA LEU A 112 1.68 -9.33 -3.78
C LEU A 112 3.08 -9.43 -4.39
N ILE A 113 3.23 -10.11 -5.54
CA ILE A 113 4.53 -10.25 -6.22
C ILE A 113 5.05 -8.87 -6.66
N ILE A 114 4.19 -8.02 -7.23
CA ILE A 114 4.54 -6.66 -7.64
C ILE A 114 4.95 -5.82 -6.43
N LEU A 115 4.22 -5.90 -5.32
CA LEU A 115 4.57 -5.23 -4.08
C LEU A 115 5.96 -5.66 -3.58
N MET A 116 6.24 -6.96 -3.57
CA MET A 116 7.53 -7.52 -3.14
C MET A 116 8.68 -7.02 -4.01
N ALA A 117 8.53 -7.08 -5.34
CA ALA A 117 9.52 -6.56 -6.27
C ALA A 117 9.75 -5.06 -6.06
N THR A 118 8.68 -4.28 -5.90
CA THR A 118 8.75 -2.82 -5.69
C THR A 118 9.50 -2.47 -4.41
N ALA A 119 9.19 -3.14 -3.29
CA ALA A 119 9.86 -2.92 -2.02
C ALA A 119 11.34 -3.33 -2.07
N PHE A 120 11.65 -4.44 -2.75
CA PHE A 120 13.03 -4.88 -2.96
C PHE A 120 13.85 -3.83 -3.70
N PHE A 121 13.37 -3.34 -4.85
CA PHE A 121 14.08 -2.31 -5.60
C PHE A 121 14.19 -0.99 -4.83
N GLY A 122 13.14 -0.61 -4.09
CA GLY A 122 13.17 0.59 -3.24
C GLY A 122 14.25 0.55 -2.15
N TYR A 123 14.50 -0.63 -1.55
CA TYR A 123 15.53 -0.81 -0.52
C TYR A 123 16.96 -0.69 -1.07
N VAL A 124 17.17 -0.86 -2.38
CA VAL A 124 18.50 -0.80 -3.02
C VAL A 124 18.89 0.64 -3.43
N LEU A 125 17.96 1.60 -3.34
CA LEU A 125 18.20 3.00 -3.74
C LEU A 125 19.13 3.81 -2.81
N PRO A 126 19.09 3.68 -1.47
CA PRO A 126 19.96 4.46 -0.59
C PRO A 126 21.44 4.09 -0.64
#